data_AF-A0A2W4KL82-F1
#
_entry.id   AF-A0A2W4KL82-F1
#
_cell.length_a   1.000
_cell.length_b   1.000
_cell.length_c   1.000
_cell.angle_alpha   90.00
_cell.angle_beta   90.00
_cell.angle_gamma   90.00
#
_symmetry.space_group_name_H-M   'P 1'
#
loop_
_entity.id
_entity.type
_entity.pdbx_description
1 polymer ?
#
loop_
_entity_poly.entity_id
_entity_poly.type
_entity_poly.pdbx_seq_one_letter_code
_entity_poly.pdbx_strand_id
1 'polypeptide(L)' 'GLHRKLYRFSPNDYREVARIWSGPAPSGDGALEVVDGAPEGGPVPDLAEVPEEFAPGITPEELQEIARKLASA' A
#
# COMPACT_ATOMS: atom_id res chain seq x y z
N GLY A 1 12.57 11.17 14.50
CA GLY A 1 12.45 10.53 13.17
C GLY A 1 11.03 10.06 12.88
N LEU A 2 10.83 9.26 11.81
CA LEU A 2 9.54 8.64 11.43
C LEU A 2 8.91 7.84 12.58
N HIS A 3 9.73 7.24 13.43
CA HIS A 3 9.32 6.52 14.64
C HIS A 3 8.50 7.35 15.64
N ARG A 4 8.53 8.68 15.53
CA ARG A 4 7.72 9.57 16.39
C ARG A 4 6.33 9.85 15.81
N LYS A 5 6.10 9.52 14.53
CA LYS A 5 4.88 9.89 13.79
C LYS A 5 3.89 8.74 13.80
N LEU A 6 2.70 8.99 14.33
CA LEU A 6 1.56 8.09 14.19
C LEU A 6 0.56 8.69 13.20
N TYR A 7 0.47 8.10 12.01
CA TYR A 7 -0.41 8.57 10.94
C TYR A 7 -1.86 8.11 11.19
N ARG A 8 -2.80 9.05 11.08
CA ARG A 8 -4.23 8.82 11.22
C ARG A 8 -4.83 8.60 9.83
N PHE A 9 -4.93 7.34 9.42
CA PHE A 9 -5.51 6.88 8.14
C PHE A 9 -7.05 6.97 8.11
N SER A 10 -7.61 8.11 8.53
CA SER A 10 -9.04 8.42 8.37
C SER A 10 -9.20 9.91 8.10
N PRO A 11 -10.13 10.34 7.23
CA PRO A 11 -10.46 11.74 7.08
C PRO A 11 -10.86 12.42 8.40
N ASN A 12 -11.68 11.75 9.23
CA ASN A 12 -12.34 12.41 10.37
C ASN A 12 -12.32 11.64 11.70
N ASP A 13 -12.07 10.33 11.69
CA ASP A 13 -12.18 9.46 12.86
C ASP A 13 -10.86 9.33 13.64
N TYR A 14 -10.93 8.68 14.81
CA TYR A 14 -9.78 8.27 15.63
C TYR A 14 -8.92 9.43 16.20
N ARG A 15 -9.50 10.63 16.31
CA ARG A 15 -8.79 11.82 16.82
C ARG A 15 -8.28 11.68 18.26
N GLU A 16 -8.91 10.82 19.06
CA GLU A 16 -8.55 10.63 20.46
C GLU A 16 -7.21 9.89 20.66
N VAL A 17 -6.62 9.33 19.61
CA VAL A 17 -5.31 8.67 19.67
C VAL A 17 -4.20 9.62 20.16
N ALA A 18 -4.36 10.94 19.93
CA ALA A 18 -3.46 11.97 20.43
C ALA A 18 -3.43 12.08 21.96
N ARG A 19 -4.43 11.51 22.68
CA ARG A 19 -4.39 11.42 24.15
C ARG A 19 -3.40 10.38 24.66
N ILE A 20 -3.06 9.38 23.83
CA ILE A 20 -2.13 8.30 24.17
C ILE A 20 -0.77 8.58 23.54
N TRP A 21 -0.74 8.86 22.24
CA TRP A 21 0.49 9.12 21.50
C TRP A 21 0.95 10.57 21.67
N SER A 22 1.57 10.85 22.81
CA SER A 22 2.03 12.19 23.21
C SER A 22 3.27 12.13 24.09
N GLY A 23 3.94 13.28 24.29
CA GLY A 23 5.11 13.37 25.16
C GLY A 23 6.45 13.04 24.45
N PRO A 24 7.55 12.92 25.22
CA PRO A 24 8.88 12.70 24.66
C PRO A 24 9.02 11.28 24.09
N ALA A 25 9.66 11.16 22.93
CA ALA A 25 10.02 9.87 22.36
C ALA A 25 11.08 9.17 23.22
N PRO A 26 10.99 7.83 23.41
CA PRO A 26 11.98 7.08 24.19
C PRO A 26 13.43 7.22 23.69
N SER A 27 13.59 7.48 22.40
CA SER A 27 14.88 7.74 21.75
C SER A 27 15.53 9.07 22.12
N GLY A 28 14.83 9.96 22.83
CA GLY A 28 15.35 11.26 23.24
C GLY A 28 15.48 12.30 22.12
N ASP A 29 15.08 11.97 20.88
CA ASP A 29 15.20 12.83 19.70
C ASP A 29 13.95 13.68 19.42
N GLY A 30 13.19 14.04 20.47
CA GLY A 30 12.05 14.96 20.45
C GLY A 30 10.70 14.33 20.79
N ALA A 31 9.58 14.99 20.49
CA ALA A 31 8.24 14.57 20.90
C ALA A 31 7.55 13.63 19.89
N LEU A 32 6.66 12.78 20.41
CA LEU A 32 5.69 12.00 19.63
C LEU A 32 4.65 12.94 19.00
N GLU A 33 4.28 12.68 17.75
CA GLU A 33 3.26 13.45 17.02
C GLU A 33 2.25 12.51 16.36
N VAL A 34 0.98 12.91 16.38
CA VAL A 34 -0.06 12.34 15.52
C VAL A 34 -0.13 13.18 14.26
N VAL A 35 -0.07 12.54 13.10
CA VAL A 35 -0.16 13.19 11.79
C VAL A 35 -1.49 12.85 11.16
N ASP A 36 -2.24 13.85 10.74
CA ASP A 36 -3.51 13.65 10.05
C ASP A 36 -3.27 13.19 8.60
N GLY A 37 -3.92 12.09 8.22
CA GLY A 37 -3.81 11.50 6.89
C GLY A 37 -2.69 10.47 6.76
N ALA A 38 -2.61 9.89 5.56
CA ALA A 38 -1.52 9.02 5.16
C ALA A 38 -0.24 9.84 4.90
N PRO A 39 0.96 9.23 5.01
CA PRO A 39 2.16 9.85 4.48
C PRO A 39 2.03 10.08 2.96
N GLU A 40 2.87 10.95 2.40
CA GLU A 40 2.93 11.24 0.95
C GLU A 40 3.06 9.96 0.09
N GLY A 41 3.68 8.92 0.63
CA GLY A 41 3.85 7.64 -0.04
C GLY A 41 4.95 7.69 -1.10
N GLY A 42 4.79 6.89 -2.14
CA GLY A 42 5.70 6.82 -3.28
C GLY A 42 4.98 6.29 -4.50
N PRO A 43 5.63 6.31 -5.69
CA PRO A 43 5.05 5.72 -6.88
C PRO A 43 4.80 4.23 -6.66
N VAL A 44 3.65 3.74 -7.15
CA VAL A 44 3.41 2.30 -7.23
C VAL A 44 4.43 1.72 -8.21
N PRO A 45 5.22 0.71 -7.81
CA PRO A 45 6.20 0.12 -8.70
C PRO A 45 5.49 -0.60 -9.85
N ASP A 46 5.91 -0.32 -11.08
CA ASP A 46 5.58 -1.13 -12.24
C ASP A 46 6.68 -2.19 -12.39
N LEU A 47 6.32 -3.44 -12.13
CA LEU A 47 7.25 -4.56 -12.13
C LEU A 47 7.36 -5.13 -13.54
N ALA A 48 8.58 -5.52 -13.94
CA ALA A 48 8.78 -6.18 -15.22
C ALA A 48 8.02 -7.52 -15.27
N GLU A 49 7.63 -7.93 -16.48
CA GLU A 49 7.05 -9.24 -16.74
C GLU A 49 7.99 -10.35 -16.26
N VAL A 50 7.42 -11.38 -15.62
CA VAL A 50 8.15 -12.57 -15.14
C VAL A 50 7.53 -13.81 -15.81
N PRO A 51 8.03 -14.21 -16.99
CA PRO A 51 7.45 -15.32 -17.75
C PRO A 51 7.44 -16.65 -16.99
N GLU A 52 8.46 -16.92 -16.18
CA GLU A 52 8.53 -18.13 -15.33
C GLU A 52 7.45 -18.18 -14.23
N GLU A 53 6.87 -17.04 -13.87
CA GLU A 53 5.75 -16.93 -12.93
C GLU A 53 4.40 -16.84 -13.65
N PHE A 54 4.39 -16.84 -14.99
CA PHE A 54 3.20 -16.56 -15.79
C PHE A 54 2.52 -15.23 -15.36
N ALA A 55 3.32 -14.19 -15.08
CA ALA A 55 2.86 -12.90 -14.58
C ALA A 55 3.19 -11.77 -15.58
N PRO A 56 2.21 -10.95 -16.02
CA PRO A 56 0.84 -10.85 -15.51
C PRO A 56 -0.10 -11.98 -15.97
N GLY A 57 0.36 -12.84 -16.88
CA GLY A 57 -0.35 -14.03 -17.33
C GLY A 57 -1.10 -13.85 -18.64
N ILE A 58 -2.09 -14.70 -18.87
CA ILE A 58 -2.87 -14.76 -20.11
C ILE A 58 -3.77 -13.52 -20.21
N THR A 59 -3.62 -12.77 -21.29
CA THR A 59 -4.49 -11.63 -21.61
C THR A 59 -5.92 -12.09 -21.95
N PRO A 60 -6.93 -11.21 -21.82
CA PRO A 60 -8.30 -11.54 -22.24
C PRO A 60 -8.40 -12.03 -23.70
N GLU A 61 -7.59 -11.49 -24.60
CA GLU A 61 -7.54 -11.85 -26.02
C GLU A 61 -6.98 -13.26 -26.23
N GLU A 62 -5.88 -13.59 -25.55
CA GLU A 62 -5.28 -14.92 -25.57
C GLU A 62 -6.23 -15.96 -24.99
N LEU A 63 -6.98 -15.60 -23.93
CA LEU A 63 -7.99 -16.47 -23.35
C LEU A 63 -9.14 -16.75 -24.33
N GLN A 64 -9.59 -15.75 -25.09
CA GLN A 64 -10.60 -15.93 -26.14
C GLN A 64 -10.09 -16.79 -27.31
N GLU A 65 -8.81 -16.70 -27.64
CA GLU A 65 -8.21 -17.57 -28.65
C GLU A 65 -8.14 -19.02 -28.16
N ILE A 66 -7.73 -19.24 -26.90
CA ILE A 66 -7.75 -20.56 -26.27
C ILE A 66 -9.17 -21.13 -26.28
N ALA A 67 -10.18 -20.35 -25.89
CA ALA A 67 -11.58 -20.77 -25.90
C ALA A 67 -12.06 -21.16 -27.32
N ARG A 68 -11.72 -20.39 -28.35
CA ARG A 68 -12.05 -20.72 -29.75
C ARG A 68 -11.44 -22.04 -30.19
N LYS A 69 -10.15 -22.26 -29.89
CA LYS A 69 -9.45 -23.51 -30.23
C LYS A 69 -10.08 -24.72 -29.53
N LEU A 70 -10.41 -24.60 -28.24
CA LEU A 70 -11.07 -25.66 -27.47
C LEU A 70 -12.48 -25.97 -27.97
N ALA A 71 -13.26 -24.95 -28.37
CA ALA A 71 -14.63 -25.15 -28.85
C ALA A 71 -14.71 -25.74 -30.27
N SER A 72 -13.62 -25.63 -31.06
CA SER A 72 -13.51 -26.20 -32.40
C SER A 72 -12.94 -27.62 -32.45
N ALA A 73 -12.55 -28.18 -31.29
CA ALA A 73 -12.06 -29.55 -31.13
C ALA A 73 -13.23 -30.50 -30.79
#